data_AF-A0A388QRT1-F1
#
_entry.id   AF-A0A388QRT1-F1
#
_cell.length_a   1.000
_cell.length_b   1.000
_cell.length_c   1.000
_cell.angle_alpha   90.00
_cell.angle_beta   90.00
_cell.angle_gamma   90.00
#
_symmetry.space_group_name_H-M   'P 1'
#
loop_
_entity.id
_entity.type
_entity.pdbx_description
1 polymer ?
#
loop_
_entity_poly.entity_id
_entity_poly.type
_entity_poly.pdbx_seq_one_letter_code
_entity_poly.pdbx_strand_id
1 'polypeptide(L)'
;MKPSDKINATTYRCFISYRHADNHDAGRRWATWLHQRLEKYPVPPSLVGTANLRGQPVPRSIFPVFRDEEELPADADLSTPILRALDHSLGMIVICSPRARASRFVDDEVRLFKRASRGERILGMIIAGTSDTAGLGDDNSFPRAYLHQTTQAGEVLAEPEIR
;
A
#
# COMPACT_ATOMS: atom_id res chain seq x y z
N MET A 1 -26.61 -15.05 -27.91
CA MET A 1 -26.42 -13.75 -27.24
C MET A 1 -26.11 -14.02 -25.78
N LYS A 2 -24.84 -13.93 -25.36
CA LYS A 2 -24.44 -14.15 -23.95
C LYS A 2 -24.46 -12.82 -23.20
N PRO A 3 -24.87 -12.80 -21.92
CA PRO A 3 -25.02 -11.58 -21.15
C PRO A 3 -23.66 -10.92 -20.96
N SER A 4 -23.66 -9.59 -21.04
CA SER A 4 -22.52 -8.70 -20.94
C SER A 4 -21.69 -8.93 -19.67
N ASP A 5 -20.37 -8.99 -19.85
CA ASP A 5 -19.37 -8.90 -18.81
C ASP A 5 -19.48 -7.53 -18.11
N LYS A 6 -20.33 -7.46 -17.07
CA LYS A 6 -20.18 -6.44 -16.04
C LYS A 6 -18.88 -6.76 -15.31
N ILE A 7 -17.82 -6.02 -15.59
CA ILE A 7 -16.61 -6.01 -14.77
C ILE A 7 -17.03 -5.46 -13.40
N ASN A 8 -17.43 -6.33 -12.48
CA ASN A 8 -17.58 -5.95 -11.09
C ASN A 8 -16.20 -5.55 -10.60
N ALA A 9 -16.03 -4.26 -10.27
CA ALA A 9 -14.79 -3.77 -9.69
C ALA A 9 -14.53 -4.53 -8.38
N THR A 10 -13.52 -5.39 -8.37
CA THR A 10 -13.18 -6.21 -7.21
C THR A 10 -12.64 -5.27 -6.12
N THR A 11 -13.30 -5.22 -4.96
CA THR A 11 -12.80 -4.47 -3.80
C THR A 11 -11.73 -5.30 -3.09
N TYR A 12 -10.53 -4.76 -2.96
CA TYR A 12 -9.41 -5.40 -2.26
C TYR A 12 -9.39 -5.00 -0.79
N ARG A 13 -9.01 -5.94 0.08
CA ARG A 13 -8.82 -5.64 1.51
C ARG A 13 -7.57 -4.81 1.75
N CYS A 14 -6.55 -5.06 0.94
CA CYS A 14 -5.25 -4.44 1.06
C CYS A 14 -4.58 -4.34 -0.31
N PHE A 15 -3.89 -3.21 -0.54
CA PHE A 15 -2.90 -3.03 -1.60
C PHE A 15 -1.50 -3.17 -0.99
N ILE A 16 -0.59 -3.90 -1.63
CA ILE A 16 0.82 -3.97 -1.22
C ILE A 16 1.64 -3.14 -2.20
N SER A 17 2.20 -2.02 -1.73
CA SER A 17 3.15 -1.18 -2.46
C SER A 17 4.58 -1.51 -2.03
N TYR A 18 5.48 -1.70 -2.99
CA TYR A 18 6.88 -2.05 -2.74
C TYR A 18 7.75 -1.72 -3.94
N ARG A 19 9.08 -1.71 -3.74
CA ARG A 19 10.04 -1.67 -4.86
C ARG A 19 10.29 -3.10 -5.36
N HIS A 20 10.01 -3.40 -6.63
CA HIS A 20 10.16 -4.76 -7.17
C HIS A 20 11.56 -5.33 -7.02
N ALA A 21 12.57 -4.46 -7.19
CA ALA A 21 13.96 -4.85 -7.00
C ALA A 21 14.32 -5.28 -5.57
N ASP A 22 13.47 -5.04 -4.56
CA ASP A 22 13.62 -5.57 -3.20
C ASP A 22 13.01 -6.97 -3.02
N ASN A 23 12.35 -7.51 -4.05
CA ASN A 23 11.59 -8.77 -4.01
C ASN A 23 12.17 -9.84 -4.96
N HIS A 24 13.38 -9.65 -5.50
CA HIS A 24 14.00 -10.58 -6.45
C HIS A 24 14.94 -11.60 -5.80
N ASP A 25 15.70 -11.19 -4.78
CA ASP A 25 16.72 -12.04 -4.16
C ASP A 25 16.12 -13.29 -3.49
N ALA A 26 16.80 -14.43 -3.65
CA ALA A 26 16.44 -15.65 -2.96
C ALA A 26 16.49 -15.43 -1.43
N GLY A 27 15.39 -15.75 -0.74
CA GLY A 27 15.24 -15.50 0.69
C GLY A 27 14.79 -14.08 1.08
N ARG A 28 14.63 -13.16 0.12
CA ARG A 28 14.16 -11.77 0.39
C ARG A 28 12.93 -11.39 -0.42
N ARG A 29 12.07 -12.36 -0.71
CA ARG A 29 10.82 -12.14 -1.46
C ARG A 29 9.68 -11.65 -0.56
N TRP A 30 9.91 -10.54 0.14
CA TRP A 30 9.01 -10.06 1.20
C TRP A 30 7.60 -9.71 0.70
N ALA A 31 7.47 -9.10 -0.47
CA ALA A 31 6.16 -8.78 -1.04
C ALA A 31 5.39 -10.04 -1.42
N THR A 32 6.09 -11.02 -2.00
CA THR A 32 5.52 -12.34 -2.33
C THR A 32 5.07 -13.09 -1.07
N TRP A 33 5.93 -13.14 -0.07
CA TRP A 33 5.63 -13.80 1.19
C TRP A 33 4.44 -13.15 1.89
N LEU A 34 4.42 -11.81 1.98
CA LEU A 34 3.36 -11.08 2.66
C LEU A 34 2.02 -11.27 1.94
N HIS A 35 1.99 -11.16 0.62
CA HIS A 35 0.79 -11.39 -0.19
C HIS A 35 0.20 -12.78 0.07
N GLN A 36 1.02 -13.83 -0.04
CA GLN A 36 0.58 -15.20 0.20
C GLN A 36 0.08 -15.44 1.63
N ARG A 37 0.71 -14.81 2.63
CA ARG A 37 0.30 -14.91 4.03
C ARG A 37 -1.01 -14.21 4.31
N LEU A 38 -1.22 -13.02 3.74
CA LEU A 38 -2.46 -12.26 3.93
C LEU A 38 -3.65 -12.90 3.21
N GLU A 39 -3.47 -13.43 2.00
CA GLU A 39 -4.54 -14.13 1.28
C GLU A 39 -5.07 -15.35 2.04
N LYS A 40 -4.21 -16.01 2.80
CA LYS A 40 -4.53 -17.23 3.57
C LYS A 40 -4.66 -16.97 5.07
N TYR A 41 -4.66 -15.71 5.51
CA TYR A 41 -4.62 -15.40 6.94
C TYR A 41 -5.90 -15.90 7.63
N PRO A 42 -5.78 -16.80 8.63
CA PRO A 42 -6.95 -17.32 9.34
C PRO A 42 -7.42 -16.29 10.36
N VAL A 43 -8.41 -15.47 9.99
CA VAL A 43 -9.00 -14.53 10.94
C VAL A 43 -9.64 -15.32 12.08
N PRO A 44 -9.26 -15.06 13.36
CA PRO A 44 -9.84 -15.78 14.50
C PRO A 44 -11.37 -15.69 14.49
N PRO A 45 -12.11 -16.81 14.60
CA PRO A 45 -13.58 -16.81 14.54
C PRO A 45 -14.23 -15.91 15.59
N SER A 46 -13.61 -15.76 16.76
CA SER A 46 -14.06 -14.88 17.83
C SER A 46 -14.02 -13.39 17.47
N LEU A 47 -13.20 -12.99 16.50
CA LEU A 47 -13.11 -11.60 16.05
C LEU A 47 -14.11 -11.31 14.92
N VAL A 48 -14.48 -12.30 14.12
CA VAL A 48 -15.36 -12.09 12.95
C VAL A 48 -16.68 -11.45 13.37
N GLY A 49 -17.04 -10.34 12.72
CA GLY A 49 -18.27 -9.60 12.98
C GLY A 49 -18.20 -8.64 14.17
N THR A 50 -17.18 -8.73 15.03
CA THR A 50 -16.93 -7.73 16.08
C THR A 50 -16.47 -6.41 15.47
N ALA A 51 -16.67 -5.29 16.17
CA ALA A 51 -16.21 -3.99 15.70
C ALA A 51 -14.69 -3.87 15.81
N ASN A 52 -14.03 -3.50 14.70
CA ASN A 52 -12.62 -3.14 14.70
C ASN A 52 -12.40 -1.69 15.18
N LEU A 53 -11.15 -1.24 15.23
CA LEU A 53 -10.77 0.13 15.65
C LEU A 53 -11.42 1.26 14.83
N ARG A 54 -12.00 0.95 13.67
CA ARG A 54 -12.74 1.90 12.81
C ARG A 54 -14.25 1.75 12.92
N GLY A 55 -14.75 1.00 13.91
CA GLY A 55 -16.18 0.71 14.07
C GLY A 55 -16.76 -0.20 12.98
N GLN A 56 -15.93 -0.83 12.15
CA GLN A 56 -16.38 -1.71 11.06
C GLN A 56 -16.32 -3.18 11.51
N PRO A 57 -17.23 -4.05 11.05
CA PRO A 57 -17.16 -5.47 11.37
C PRO A 57 -15.87 -6.08 10.83
N VAL A 58 -15.15 -6.82 11.68
CA VAL A 58 -13.98 -7.60 11.27
C VAL A 58 -14.43 -8.67 10.26
N PRO A 59 -13.75 -8.78 9.11
CA PRO A 59 -14.14 -9.74 8.08
C PRO A 59 -13.72 -11.17 8.40
N ARG A 60 -14.30 -12.13 7.69
CA ARG A 60 -13.90 -13.55 7.75
C ARG A 60 -12.54 -13.82 7.10
N SER A 61 -12.06 -12.93 6.23
CA SER A 61 -10.80 -13.08 5.49
C SER A 61 -10.24 -11.71 5.07
N ILE A 62 -8.92 -11.68 4.87
CA ILE A 62 -8.17 -10.55 4.28
C ILE A 62 -8.10 -10.68 2.74
N PHE A 63 -8.71 -11.71 2.15
CA PHE A 63 -8.85 -11.82 0.69
C PHE A 63 -9.91 -10.85 0.12
N PRO A 64 -9.72 -10.29 -1.09
CA PRO A 64 -8.51 -10.36 -1.93
C PRO A 64 -7.47 -9.30 -1.54
N VAL A 65 -6.19 -9.62 -1.72
CA VAL A 65 -5.06 -8.69 -1.54
C VAL A 65 -4.45 -8.40 -2.90
N PHE A 66 -4.33 -7.13 -3.25
CA PHE A 66 -3.64 -6.72 -4.46
C PHE A 66 -2.14 -6.59 -4.18
N ARG A 67 -1.32 -7.19 -5.03
CA ARG A 67 0.13 -7.01 -5.08
C ARG A 67 0.47 -6.76 -6.53
N ASP A 68 1.21 -5.70 -6.79
CA ASP A 68 1.73 -5.46 -8.13
C ASP A 68 2.82 -6.49 -8.49
N GLU A 69 2.77 -7.01 -9.71
CA GLU A 69 3.67 -8.08 -10.19
C GLU A 69 4.70 -7.57 -11.23
N GLU A 70 4.53 -6.36 -11.79
CA GLU A 70 5.39 -5.85 -12.86
C GLU A 70 5.75 -4.37 -12.65
N GLU A 71 7.00 -4.00 -12.96
CA GLU A 71 7.41 -2.59 -12.95
C GLU A 71 6.86 -1.92 -14.21
N LEU A 72 5.91 -1.01 -14.06
CA LEU A 72 5.39 -0.27 -15.21
C LEU A 72 6.53 0.52 -15.88
N PRO A 73 6.60 0.53 -17.23
CA PRO A 73 7.49 1.43 -17.95
C PRO A 73 7.23 2.87 -17.55
N ALA A 74 8.29 3.69 -17.48
CA ALA A 74 8.23 5.09 -17.03
C ALA A 74 7.24 5.98 -17.81
N ASP A 75 6.86 5.56 -19.03
CA ASP A 75 5.94 6.26 -19.93
C ASP A 75 4.50 5.69 -19.93
N ALA A 76 4.24 4.63 -19.16
CA ALA A 76 2.89 4.16 -18.93
C ALA A 76 2.32 4.95 -17.75
N ASP A 77 1.52 5.99 -18.05
CA ASP A 77 0.53 6.53 -17.11
C ASP A 77 -0.02 5.37 -16.29
N LEU A 78 0.14 5.43 -14.96
CA LEU A 78 -0.19 4.36 -14.01
C LEU A 78 -1.29 3.49 -14.58
N SER A 79 -0.94 2.27 -14.99
CA SER A 79 -1.82 1.46 -15.82
C SER A 79 -3.20 1.40 -15.17
N THR A 80 -4.24 1.53 -15.99
CA THR A 80 -5.64 1.54 -15.51
C THR A 80 -5.97 0.44 -14.47
N PRO A 81 -5.32 -0.75 -14.46
CA PRO A 81 -5.44 -1.72 -13.36
C PRO A 81 -4.90 -1.27 -12.00
N ILE A 82 -3.69 -0.69 -11.92
CA ILE A 82 -3.08 -0.26 -10.65
C ILE A 82 -3.87 0.88 -10.03
N LEU A 83 -4.24 1.89 -10.82
CA LEU A 83 -5.09 2.99 -10.35
C LEU A 83 -6.42 2.49 -9.80
N ARG A 84 -7.06 1.54 -10.52
CA ARG A 84 -8.29 0.92 -10.04
C ARG A 84 -8.06 0.12 -8.77
N ALA A 85 -6.99 -0.64 -8.66
CA ALA A 85 -6.68 -1.40 -7.46
C ALA A 85 -6.45 -0.47 -6.25
N LEU A 86 -5.72 0.64 -6.43
CA LEU A 86 -5.55 1.67 -5.40
C LEU A 86 -6.91 2.24 -4.97
N ASP A 87 -7.76 2.58 -5.95
CA ASP A 87 -9.07 3.18 -5.66
C ASP A 87 -10.03 2.21 -4.97
N HIS A 88 -9.95 0.92 -5.32
CA HIS A 88 -10.81 -0.13 -4.76
C HIS A 88 -10.19 -0.87 -3.56
N SER A 89 -9.06 -0.40 -3.01
CA SER A 89 -8.42 -1.00 -1.84
C SER A 89 -8.88 -0.35 -0.53
N LEU A 90 -9.24 -1.17 0.47
CA LEU A 90 -9.70 -0.70 1.78
C LEU A 90 -8.57 -0.23 2.70
N GLY A 91 -7.34 -0.69 2.46
CA GLY A 91 -6.11 -0.35 3.17
C GLY A 91 -4.88 -0.54 2.27
N MET A 92 -3.72 -0.08 2.72
CA MET A 92 -2.44 -0.23 2.02
C MET A 92 -1.36 -0.69 3.00
N ILE A 93 -0.47 -1.56 2.55
CA ILE A 93 0.81 -1.84 3.20
C ILE A 93 1.92 -1.35 2.28
N VAL A 94 2.83 -0.55 2.80
CA VAL A 94 4.04 -0.10 2.12
C VAL A 94 5.21 -0.89 2.68
N ILE A 95 5.92 -1.62 1.83
CA ILE A 95 7.17 -2.29 2.19
C ILE A 95 8.30 -1.26 2.07
N CYS A 96 8.79 -0.83 3.23
CA CYS A 96 9.72 0.28 3.40
C CYS A 96 11.18 -0.19 3.31
N SER A 97 11.96 0.51 2.50
CA SER A 97 13.40 0.34 2.32
C SER A 97 13.99 1.65 1.74
N PRO A 98 15.31 1.86 1.78
CA PRO A 98 15.94 3.01 1.12
C PRO A 98 15.61 3.08 -0.38
N ARG A 99 15.45 1.91 -1.03
CA ARG A 99 15.10 1.82 -2.46
C ARG A 99 13.63 2.13 -2.71
N ALA A 100 12.73 1.76 -1.79
CA ALA A 100 11.33 2.17 -1.82
C ALA A 100 11.18 3.68 -1.59
N ARG A 101 11.96 4.26 -0.68
CA ARG A 101 12.01 5.72 -0.46
C ARG A 101 12.46 6.48 -1.70
N ALA A 102 13.42 5.96 -2.44
CA ALA A 102 13.91 6.55 -3.69
C ALA A 102 12.98 6.32 -4.90
N SER A 103 11.94 5.49 -4.77
CA SER A 103 11.05 5.13 -5.87
C SER A 103 9.92 6.13 -6.04
N ARG A 104 9.91 6.86 -7.17
CA ARG A 104 8.80 7.76 -7.54
C ARG A 104 7.46 7.04 -7.58
N PHE A 105 7.44 5.80 -8.09
CA PHE A 105 6.22 5.01 -8.21
C PHE A 105 5.60 4.69 -6.85
N VAL A 106 6.39 4.20 -5.88
CA VAL A 106 5.89 3.91 -4.53
C VAL A 106 5.36 5.18 -3.88
N ASP A 107 6.08 6.29 -4.04
CA ASP A 107 5.70 7.58 -3.50
C ASP A 107 4.38 8.11 -4.13
N ASP A 108 4.19 7.95 -5.44
CA ASP A 108 2.98 8.33 -6.16
C ASP A 108 1.77 7.45 -5.79
N GLU A 109 1.96 6.14 -5.63
CA GLU A 109 0.91 5.24 -5.15
C GLU A 109 0.42 5.64 -3.75
N VAL A 110 1.35 5.98 -2.84
CA VAL A 110 1.01 6.46 -1.49
C VAL A 110 0.24 7.78 -1.57
N ARG A 111 0.67 8.74 -2.41
CA ARG A 111 -0.06 10.00 -2.62
C ARG A 111 -1.48 9.74 -3.11
N LEU A 112 -1.63 8.91 -4.13
CA LEU A 112 -2.92 8.56 -4.74
C LEU A 112 -3.84 7.88 -3.74
N PHE A 113 -3.31 6.95 -2.94
CA PHE A 113 -4.09 6.29 -1.90
C PHE A 113 -4.56 7.28 -0.82
N LYS A 114 -3.70 8.24 -0.43
CA LYS A 114 -4.05 9.30 0.54
C LYS A 114 -5.10 10.28 0.02
N ARG A 115 -5.10 10.63 -1.29
CA ARG A 115 -6.12 11.51 -1.92
C ARG A 115 -7.55 11.06 -1.63
N ALA A 116 -7.76 9.74 -1.56
CA ALA A 116 -9.05 9.16 -1.22
C ALA A 116 -9.41 9.22 0.28
N SER A 117 -8.76 10.08 1.08
CA SER A 117 -8.96 10.24 2.53
C SER A 117 -8.71 8.93 3.32
N ARG A 118 -7.79 8.09 2.84
CA ARG A 118 -7.45 6.79 3.43
C ARG A 118 -6.05 6.75 4.07
N GLY A 119 -5.43 7.91 4.35
CA GLY A 119 -4.06 7.97 4.86
C GLY A 119 -3.83 7.21 6.16
N GLU A 120 -4.81 7.19 7.07
CA GLU A 120 -4.75 6.42 8.32
C GLU A 120 -4.81 4.89 8.11
N ARG A 121 -5.05 4.44 6.87
CA ARG A 121 -5.17 3.03 6.52
C ARG A 121 -3.91 2.48 5.83
N ILE A 122 -2.80 3.22 5.94
CA ILE A 122 -1.50 2.82 5.42
C ILE A 122 -0.63 2.29 6.55
N LEU A 123 -0.16 1.05 6.42
CA LEU A 123 0.81 0.43 7.34
C LEU A 123 2.18 0.35 6.68
N GLY A 124 3.24 0.67 7.42
CA GLY A 124 4.62 0.52 6.95
C GLY A 124 5.25 -0.78 7.46
N MET A 125 5.92 -1.53 6.59
CA MET A 125 6.71 -2.71 6.93
C MET A 125 8.16 -2.50 6.51
N ILE A 126 9.04 -2.22 7.47
CA ILE A 126 10.47 -1.98 7.20
C ILE A 126 11.18 -3.31 6.96
N ILE A 127 11.86 -3.42 5.82
CA ILE A 127 12.70 -4.59 5.48
C ILE A 127 14.21 -4.26 5.43
N ALA A 128 14.55 -2.97 5.32
CA ALA A 128 15.90 -2.44 5.32
C ALA A 128 15.87 -0.95 5.66
N GLY A 129 17.01 -0.40 6.10
CA GLY A 129 17.12 0.99 6.54
C GLY A 129 16.53 1.25 7.91
N THR A 130 16.42 2.53 8.25
CA THR A 130 16.00 3.03 9.56
C THR A 130 14.53 3.43 9.58
N SER A 131 13.93 3.43 10.77
CA SER A 131 12.58 3.94 11.04
C SER A 131 12.57 5.44 11.36
N ASP A 132 13.53 6.20 10.84
CA ASP A 132 13.65 7.63 11.12
C ASP A 132 12.44 8.37 10.52
N THR A 133 11.55 8.85 11.38
CA THR A 133 10.38 9.61 10.94
C THR A 133 10.69 11.09 10.70
N ALA A 134 11.85 11.58 11.17
CA ALA A 134 12.28 12.97 10.95
C ALA A 134 12.86 13.17 9.54
N GLY A 135 13.17 12.10 8.80
CA GLY A 135 13.62 12.23 7.42
C GLY A 135 15.10 12.58 7.25
N LEU A 136 15.87 12.64 8.33
CA LEU A 136 17.21 13.24 8.40
C LEU A 136 18.35 12.25 8.13
N GLY A 137 18.10 10.95 8.31
CA GLY A 137 19.09 9.91 8.03
C GLY A 137 19.20 9.52 6.55
N ASP A 138 20.43 9.31 6.07
CA ASP A 138 20.70 8.86 4.68
C ASP A 138 20.13 7.47 4.38
N ASP A 139 19.94 6.63 5.40
CA ASP A 139 19.42 5.26 5.29
C ASP A 139 17.94 5.16 5.69
N ASN A 140 17.15 6.21 5.47
CA ASN A 140 15.73 6.23 5.83
C ASN A 140 14.90 5.31 4.91
N SER A 141 14.03 4.50 5.51
CA SER A 141 13.22 3.50 4.81
C SER A 141 11.84 4.01 4.33
N PHE A 142 11.30 5.06 4.93
CA PHE A 142 9.94 5.51 4.65
C PHE A 142 9.89 6.37 3.38
N PRO A 143 8.98 6.09 2.42
CA PRO A 143 8.67 7.03 1.34
C PRO A 143 8.24 8.39 1.89
N ARG A 144 8.56 9.47 1.16
CA ARG A 144 8.25 10.83 1.64
C ARG A 144 6.74 11.00 1.83
N ALA A 145 5.96 10.56 0.86
CA ALA A 145 4.51 10.60 0.92
C ALA A 145 3.94 9.73 2.05
N TYR A 146 4.68 8.77 2.62
CA TYR A 146 4.24 8.01 3.79
C TYR A 146 4.28 8.87 5.07
N LEU A 147 5.40 9.56 5.32
CA LEU A 147 5.66 10.34 6.54
C LEU A 147 4.74 11.56 6.69
N HIS A 148 4.41 12.22 5.57
CA HIS A 148 3.73 13.51 5.62
C HIS A 148 2.23 13.40 5.35
N GLN A 149 1.43 14.30 5.93
CA GLN A 149 0.05 14.46 5.49
C GLN A 149 0.03 14.94 4.03
N THR A 150 -1.01 14.58 3.29
CA THR A 150 -1.21 15.08 1.93
C THR A 150 -2.51 15.86 1.86
N THR A 151 -2.55 16.88 1.01
CA THR A 151 -3.79 17.56 0.66
C THR A 151 -4.78 16.59 0.00
N GLN A 152 -6.05 16.98 -0.16
CA GLN A 152 -7.00 16.23 -1.00
C GLN A 152 -6.55 16.14 -2.46
N ALA A 153 -5.70 17.07 -2.93
CA ALA A 153 -5.03 17.01 -4.22
C ALA A 153 -3.77 16.12 -4.22
N GLY A 154 -3.44 15.44 -3.12
CA GLY A 154 -2.31 14.51 -2.98
C GLY A 154 -0.94 15.16 -3.02
N GLU A 155 -0.89 16.48 -2.89
CA GLU A 155 0.36 17.19 -2.64
C GLU A 155 0.78 16.91 -1.20
N VAL A 156 2.05 16.60 -1.00
CA VAL A 156 2.61 16.46 0.34
C VAL A 156 2.53 17.82 1.02
N LEU A 157 1.78 17.91 2.12
CA LEU A 157 1.78 19.10 2.96
C LEU A 157 3.19 19.28 3.51
N ALA A 158 3.77 20.45 3.27
CA ALA A 158 5.05 20.83 3.86
C ALA A 158 4.97 20.67 5.38
N GLU A 159 6.10 20.34 5.99
CA GLU A 159 6.22 20.23 7.44
C GLU A 159 5.63 21.46 8.12
N PRO A 160 4.89 21.34 9.23
CA PRO A 160 4.78 22.48 10.12
C PRO A 160 6.22 22.83 10.52
N GLU A 161 6.67 24.04 10.22
CA GLU A 161 7.91 24.57 10.78
C GLU A 161 7.85 24.32 12.29
N ILE A 162 8.72 23.43 12.75
CA ILE A 162 8.89 23.19 14.18
C ILE A 162 9.39 24.52 14.75
N ARG A 163 8.50 25.25 15.43
CA ARG A 163 8.86 26.41 16.25
C ARG A 163 9.68 25.99 17.46
#